data_AF-A0A9W6MRW8-F1
#
_entry.id   AF-A0A9W6MRW8-F1
#
_cell.length_a   1.000
_cell.length_b   1.000
_cell.length_c   1.000
_cell.angle_alpha   90.00
_cell.angle_beta   90.00
_cell.angle_gamma   90.00
#
_symmetry.space_group_name_H-M   'P 1'
#
loop_
_entity.id
_entity.type
_entity.pdbx_description
1 polymer ?
#
loop_
_entity_poly.entity_id
_entity_poly.type
_entity_poly.pdbx_seq_one_letter_code
_entity_poly.pdbx_strand_id
1 'polypeptide(L)' 'MTPRVRKLIGTPVLVVGVSVYALIVMFVGQLKLADSHPAAQLAFFAVFGLLWIIPAGLLIRWMEGG' A
#
# COMPACT_ATOMS: atom_id res chain seq x y z
N MET A 1 -9.04 18.97 -14.58
CA MET A 1 -10.10 18.69 -13.60
C MET A 1 -9.85 19.52 -12.36
N THR A 2 -10.88 20.10 -11.75
CA THR A 2 -10.75 20.93 -10.54
C THR A 2 -10.07 20.12 -9.42
N PRO A 3 -9.08 20.68 -8.68
CA PRO A 3 -8.32 19.97 -7.65
C PRO A 3 -9.19 19.27 -6.58
N ARG A 4 -10.37 19.84 -6.31
CA ARG A 4 -11.35 19.29 -5.36
C ARG A 4 -11.91 17.92 -5.79
N VAL A 5 -12.11 17.70 -7.09
CA VAL A 5 -12.65 16.43 -7.63
C VAL A 5 -11.60 15.32 -7.59
N ARG A 6 -10.32 15.65 -7.85
CA ARG A 6 -9.21 14.69 -7.78
C ARG A 6 -8.98 14.20 -6.35
N LYS A 7 -9.13 15.07 -5.34
CA LYS A 7 -9.09 14.66 -3.93
C LYS A 7 -10.25 13.73 -3.56
N LEU A 8 -11.48 14.03 -3.98
CA LEU A 8 -12.65 13.20 -3.67
C LEU A 8 -12.55 11.77 -4.21
N ILE A 9 -11.92 11.60 -5.37
CA ILE A 9 -11.73 10.26 -5.97
C ILE A 9 -10.45 9.61 -5.45
N GLY A 10 -9.37 10.38 -5.33
CA GLY A 10 -8.07 9.85 -4.94
C GLY A 10 -8.05 9.33 -3.51
N THR A 11 -8.77 9.95 -2.56
CA THR A 11 -8.84 9.46 -1.17
C THR A 11 -9.42 8.03 -1.06
N PRO A 12 -10.64 7.72 -1.56
CA PRO A 12 -11.17 6.37 -1.51
C PRO A 12 -10.32 5.38 -2.32
N VAL A 13 -9.74 5.80 -3.46
CA VAL A 13 -8.81 4.94 -4.21
C VAL A 13 -7.59 4.58 -3.39
N LEU A 14 -7.02 5.53 -2.63
CA LEU A 14 -5.86 5.28 -1.77
C LEU A 14 -6.24 4.30 -0.65
N VAL A 15 -7.38 4.52 0.01
CA VAL A 15 -7.88 3.66 1.10
C VAL A 15 -8.12 2.24 0.59
N VAL A 16 -8.88 2.08 -0.49
CA VAL A 16 -9.17 0.75 -1.06
C VAL A 16 -7.88 0.10 -1.56
N GLY A 17 -7.00 0.87 -2.21
CA GLY A 17 -5.72 0.39 -2.69
C GLY A 17 -4.84 -0.16 -1.57
N VAL A 18 -4.68 0.59 -0.47
CA VAL A 18 -3.86 0.13 0.66
C VAL A 18 -4.48 -1.07 1.36
N SER A 19 -5.80 -1.11 1.50
CA SER A 19 -6.51 -2.26 2.09
C SER A 19 -6.29 -3.53 1.27
N VAL A 20 -6.51 -3.46 -0.05
CA VAL A 20 -6.30 -4.62 -0.94
C VAL A 20 -4.84 -5.05 -0.94
N TYR A 21 -3.90 -4.10 -1.00
CA TYR A 21 -2.48 -4.39 -0.96
C TYR A 21 -2.06 -5.08 0.34
N ALA A 22 -2.49 -4.55 1.49
CA ALA A 22 -2.16 -5.13 2.79
C ALA A 22 -2.67 -6.56 2.92
N LEU A 23 -3.89 -6.84 2.43
CA LEU A 23 -4.45 -8.19 2.40
C LEU A 23 -3.62 -9.14 1.51
N ILE A 24 -3.19 -8.68 0.33
CA ILE A 24 -2.32 -9.46 -0.55
C ILE A 24 -0.99 -9.77 0.13
N VAL A 25 -0.34 -8.77 0.73
CA VAL A 25 0.95 -8.95 1.42
C VAL A 25 0.80 -9.90 2.61
N MET A 26 -0.26 -9.77 3.40
CA MET A 26 -0.56 -10.71 4.49
C MET A 26 -0.76 -12.12 3.97
N PHE A 27 -1.57 -12.29 2.92
CA PHE A 27 -1.83 -13.61 2.34
C PHE A 27 -0.57 -14.27 1.82
N VAL A 28 0.26 -13.53 1.07
CA VAL A 28 1.57 -14.01 0.59
C VAL A 28 2.50 -14.31 1.77
N GLY A 29 2.54 -13.45 2.78
CA GLY A 29 3.34 -13.64 3.99
C GLY A 29 2.94 -14.91 4.75
N GLN A 30 1.64 -15.20 4.88
CA GLN A 30 1.19 -16.46 5.48
C GLN A 30 1.56 -17.66 4.62
N LEU A 31 1.34 -17.61 3.30
CA LEU A 31 1.65 -18.75 2.43
C LEU A 31 3.15 -19.07 2.33
N LYS A 32 4.02 -18.07 2.47
CA LYS A 32 5.47 -18.22 2.25
C LYS A 32 6.29 -18.23 3.53
N LEU A 33 5.83 -17.54 4.58
CA LEU A 33 6.58 -17.35 5.82
C LEU A 33 5.87 -17.90 7.07
N ALA A 34 4.78 -18.66 6.95
CA ALA A 34 4.09 -19.25 8.11
C ALA A 34 5.03 -20.04 9.04
N ASP A 35 5.93 -20.86 8.47
CA ASP A 35 6.89 -21.67 9.24
C ASP A 35 8.28 -21.02 9.36
N SER A 36 8.41 -19.76 8.91
CA SER A 36 9.69 -19.06 8.91
C SER A 36 10.01 -18.40 10.26
N HIS A 37 11.28 -18.10 10.47
CA HIS A 37 11.71 -17.41 11.68
C HIS A 37 11.08 -16.01 11.80
N PRO A 38 10.67 -15.55 13.01
CA PRO A 38 9.97 -14.27 13.19
C PRO A 38 10.72 -13.06 12.63
N ALA A 39 12.06 -13.08 12.66
CA ALA A 39 12.89 -12.03 12.08
C ALA A 39 12.73 -11.91 10.54
N ALA A 40 12.56 -13.04 9.84
CA ALA A 40 12.30 -13.05 8.40
C ALA A 40 10.91 -12.48 8.09
N GLN A 41 9.92 -12.78 8.95
CA GLN A 41 8.58 -12.21 8.85
C GLN A 41 8.59 -10.70 9.04
N LEU A 42 9.33 -10.20 10.04
CA LEU A 42 9.53 -8.78 10.27
C LEU A 42 10.19 -8.09 9.07
N ALA A 43 11.27 -8.67 8.54
CA ALA A 43 11.96 -8.12 7.38
C ALA A 43 11.04 -8.08 6.14
N PHE A 44 10.26 -9.13 5.90
CA PHE A 44 9.29 -9.18 4.81
C PHE A 44 8.24 -8.07 4.95
N PHE A 45 7.56 -7.97 6.10
CA PHE A 45 6.55 -6.93 6.29
C PHE A 45 7.14 -5.51 6.27
N ALA A 46 8.38 -5.31 6.76
CA ALA A 46 9.06 -4.03 6.66
C ALA A 46 9.32 -3.65 5.20
N VAL A 47 9.87 -4.55 4.38
CA VAL A 47 10.17 -4.27 2.97
C VAL A 47 8.90 -4.04 2.17
N PHE A 48 7.91 -4.93 2.29
CA PHE A 48 6.65 -4.80 1.54
C PHE A 48 5.79 -3.63 2.05
N GLY A 49 5.80 -3.34 3.34
CA GLY A 49 5.16 -2.13 3.89
C GLY A 49 5.76 -0.85 3.31
N LEU A 50 7.09 -0.78 3.21
CA LEU A 50 7.79 0.37 2.61
C LEU A 50 7.58 0.45 1.09
N LEU A 51 7.47 -0.68 0.40
CA LEU A 51 7.24 -0.73 -1.04
C LEU A 51 5.94 0.02 -1.43
N TRP A 52 4.92 -0.03 -0.58
CA TRP A 52 3.65 0.68 -0.80
C TRP A 52 3.76 2.21 -0.75
N ILE A 53 4.84 2.76 -0.18
CA ILE A 53 5.03 4.21 -0.10
C ILE A 53 5.12 4.81 -1.51
N ILE A 54 5.71 4.09 -2.47
CA ILE A 54 5.86 4.54 -3.86
C ILE A 54 4.49 4.76 -4.53
N PRO A 55 3.58 3.77 -4.60
CA PRO A 55 2.26 3.97 -5.17
C PRO A 55 1.44 5.00 -4.40
N ALA A 56 1.50 5.02 -3.06
CA ALA A 56 0.81 6.04 -2.26
C ALA A 56 1.29 7.46 -2.61
N GLY A 57 2.61 7.66 -2.70
CA GLY A 57 3.23 8.94 -3.04
C GLY A 57 2.89 9.40 -4.47
N LEU A 58 2.88 8.48 -5.44
CA LEU A 58 2.45 8.76 -6.81
C LEU A 58 0.98 9.21 -6.88
N LEU A 59 0.11 8.54 -6.11
CA LEU A 59 -1.31 8.84 -6.08
C LEU A 59 -1.60 10.18 -5.38
N ILE A 60 -0.88 10.48 -4.29
CA ILE A 60 -0.94 11.78 -3.62
C ILE A 60 -0.41 12.88 -4.53
N ARG A 61 0.72 12.67 -5.21
CA ARG A 61 1.27 13.64 -6.17
C ARG A 61 0.31 13.88 -7.34
N TRP A 62 -0.49 12.89 -7.73
CA TRP A 62 -1.58 13.09 -8.67
C TRP A 62 -2.76 13.85 -8.05
N MET A 63 -3.08 13.66 -6.78
CA MET A 63 -4.14 14.46 -6.11
C MET A 63 -3.75 15.93 -5.95
N GLU A 64 -2.48 16.21 -5.67
CA GLU A 64 -1.95 17.57 -5.41
C GLU A 64 -1.40 18.26 -6.67
N GLY A 65 -0.78 17.50 -7.57
CA GLY A 65 -0.22 17.97 -8.83
C GLY A 65 -1.30 18.17 -9.87
N GLY A 66 -1.93 19.34 -9.83
CA GLY A 66 -2.86 19.88 -10.81
C GLY A 66 -2.81 21.39 -10.82
#